data_AF-A0A2A7WND9-F1
#
_entry.id   AF-A0A2A7WND9-F1
#
_cell.length_a   1.000
_cell.length_b   1.000
_cell.length_c   1.000
_cell.angle_alpha   90.00
_cell.angle_beta   90.00
_cell.angle_gamma   90.00
#
_symmetry.space_group_name_H-M   'P 1'
#
loop_
_entity.id
_entity.type
_entity.pdbx_description
1 polymer ?
#
loop_
_entity_poly.entity_id
_entity_poly.type
_entity_poly.pdbx_seq_one_letter_code
_entity_poly.pdbx_strand_id
1 'polypeptide(L)' 'MYSMSYDVLKSDILNTLTNVQNQLNSEDYSVHTKEQLQSQLEVYQYVDELSDMHYFYKSGY' A
#
# COMPACT_ATOMS: atom_id res chain seq x y z
N MET A 1 -16.49 -15.20 6.91
CA MET A 1 -15.73 -13.99 6.52
C MET A 1 -14.26 -14.34 6.63
N TYR A 2 -13.48 -14.26 5.54
CA TYR A 2 -12.03 -14.37 5.60
C TYR A 2 -11.50 -13.04 6.17
N SER A 3 -11.07 -13.01 7.43
CA SER A 3 -10.32 -11.89 7.98
C SER A 3 -8.86 -12.11 7.66
N MET A 4 -8.28 -11.27 6.80
CA MET A 4 -6.84 -11.22 6.62
C MET A 4 -6.20 -10.70 7.93
N SER A 5 -5.09 -11.31 8.36
CA SER A 5 -4.37 -10.79 9.53
C SER A 5 -3.72 -9.46 9.20
N TYR A 6 -3.54 -8.62 10.23
CA TYR A 6 -2.86 -7.33 10.09
C TYR A 6 -1.47 -7.49 9.46
N ASP A 7 -0.69 -8.49 9.88
CA ASP A 7 0.65 -8.72 9.34
C ASP A 7 0.65 -9.05 7.84
N VAL A 8 -0.34 -9.82 7.38
CA VAL A 8 -0.47 -10.16 5.96
C VAL A 8 -0.88 -8.94 5.15
N LEU A 9 -1.86 -8.18 5.64
CA LEU A 9 -2.28 -6.92 5.02
C LEU A 9 -1.11 -5.93 4.93
N LYS A 10 -0.35 -5.76 6.00
CA LYS A 10 0.80 -4.84 6.06
C LYS A 10 1.90 -5.28 5.10
N SER A 11 2.19 -6.58 5.02
CA SER A 11 3.16 -7.11 4.07
C SER A 11 2.73 -6.85 2.62
N ASP A 12 1.46 -7.05 2.29
CA ASP A 12 0.94 -6.83 0.93
C ASP A 12 0.97 -5.35 0.53
N ILE A 13 0.62 -4.45 1.45
CA ILE A 13 0.71 -3.00 1.24
C ILE A 13 2.16 -2.58 0.98
N LEU A 14 3.11 -3.02 1.83
CA LEU A 14 4.53 -2.69 1.68
C LEU A 14 5.13 -3.22 0.37
N ASN A 15 4.78 -4.45 -0.01
CA ASN A 15 5.20 -5.05 -1.28
C ASN A 15 4.68 -4.23 -2.46
N THR A 16 3.42 -3.81 -2.41
CA THR A 16 2.80 -3.02 -3.48
C THR A 16 3.43 -1.63 -3.58
N LEU A 17 3.61 -0.94 -2.44
CA LEU A 17 4.29 0.36 -2.39
C LEU A 17 5.71 0.29 -2.98
N THR A 18 6.47 -0.75 -2.60
CA THR A 18 7.84 -0.95 -3.10
C THR A 18 7.84 -1.17 -4.61
N ASN A 19 6.93 -1.97 -5.14
CA ASN A 19 6.82 -2.20 -6.59
C ASN A 19 6.44 -0.92 -7.35
N VAL A 20 5.45 -0.17 -6.88
CA VAL A 20 5.03 1.09 -7.51
C VAL A 20 6.16 2.12 -7.47
N GLN A 21 6.88 2.23 -6.35
CA GLN A 21 8.07 3.10 -6.24
C GLN A 21 9.18 2.66 -7.21
N ASN A 22 9.43 1.36 -7.34
CA ASN A 22 10.42 0.86 -8.28
C ASN A 22 10.04 1.20 -9.72
N GLN A 23 8.78 1.03 -10.11
CA GLN A 23 8.29 1.40 -11.45
C GLN A 23 8.41 2.92 -11.72
N LEU A 24 8.11 3.75 -10.72
CA LEU A 24 8.30 5.20 -10.82
C LEU A 24 9.78 5.58 -10.94
N ASN A 25 10.66 4.94 -10.17
CA ASN A 25 12.10 5.20 -10.17
C ASN A 25 12.80 4.71 -11.44
N SER A 26 12.33 3.61 -12.02
CA SER A 26 12.84 3.07 -13.28
C SER A 26 12.18 3.70 -14.51
N GLU A 27 11.25 4.64 -14.32
CA GLU A 27 10.42 5.23 -15.38
C GLU A 27 9.72 4.18 -16.27
N ASP A 28 9.33 3.05 -15.67
CA ASP A 28 8.65 1.96 -16.39
C ASP A 28 7.15 2.24 -16.48
N TYR A 29 6.76 2.89 -17.58
CA TYR A 29 5.37 3.21 -17.89
C TYR A 29 4.74 2.27 -18.94
N SER A 30 5.30 1.07 -19.09
CA SER A 30 4.83 0.11 -20.10
C SER A 30 3.42 -0.42 -19.83
N VAL A 31 3.03 -0.50 -18.55
CA VAL A 31 1.73 -1.01 -18.10
C VAL A 31 0.82 0.09 -17.54
N HIS A 32 1.40 1.06 -16.83
CA HIS A 32 0.67 2.15 -16.17
C HIS A 32 1.30 3.49 -16.51
N THR A 33 0.50 4.55 -16.61
CA THR A 33 1.03 5.90 -16.76
C THR A 33 1.67 6.37 -15.46
N LYS A 34 2.56 7.38 -15.55
CA LYS A 34 3.15 8.01 -14.37
C LYS A 34 2.10 8.50 -13.37
N GLU A 35 1.05 9.16 -13.87
CA GLU A 35 -0.05 9.68 -13.04
C GLU A 35 -0.82 8.55 -12.35
N GLN A 36 -1.03 7.42 -13.03
CA GLN A 36 -1.66 6.24 -12.45
C GLN A 36 -0.80 5.63 -11.33
N LEU A 37 0.51 5.50 -11.55
CA LEU A 37 1.44 5.00 -10.54
C LEU A 37 1.52 5.95 -9.34
N GLN A 38 1.53 7.27 -9.56
CA GLN A 38 1.49 8.27 -8.49
C GLN A 38 0.18 8.19 -7.69
N SER A 39 -0.95 8.09 -8.37
CA SER A 39 -2.26 7.92 -7.72
C SER A 39 -2.34 6.61 -6.93
N GLN A 40 -1.80 5.51 -7.46
CA GLN A 40 -1.70 4.24 -6.74
C GLN A 40 -0.83 4.38 -5.49
N LEU A 41 0.31 5.05 -5.59
CA LEU A 41 1.20 5.28 -4.46
C LEU A 41 0.47 6.01 -3.31
N GLU A 42 -0.24 7.10 -3.63
CA GLU A 42 -1.00 7.88 -2.64
C GLU A 42 -2.08 7.06 -1.96
N VAL A 43 -2.84 6.26 -2.73
CA VAL A 43 -3.90 5.39 -2.18
C VAL A 43 -3.31 4.35 -1.23
N TYR A 44 -2.23 3.67 -1.62
CA TYR A 44 -1.63 2.65 -0.77
C TYR A 44 -0.97 3.24 0.48
N GLN A 45 -0.40 4.45 0.41
CA GLN A 45 0.10 5.17 1.59
C GLN A 45 -1.04 5.51 2.56
N TYR A 46 -2.17 5.99 2.05
CA TYR A 46 -3.34 6.28 2.88
C TYR A 46 -3.92 5.02 3.54
N VAL A 47 -3.99 3.91 2.80
CA VAL A 47 -4.43 2.62 3.34
C VAL A 47 -3.46 2.10 4.40
N ASP A 48 -2.16 2.30 4.24
CA ASP A 48 -1.14 1.93 5.21
C ASP A 48 -1.38 2.62 6.57
N GLU A 49 -1.56 3.94 6.55
CA GLU A 49 -1.83 4.76 7.73
C GLU A 49 -3.14 4.36 8.42
N LEU A 50 -4.20 4.14 7.64
CA LEU A 50 -5.49 3.69 8.17
C LEU A 50 -5.42 2.29 8.79
N SER A 51 -4.64 1.39 8.19
CA SER A 51 -4.48 0.02 8.68
C SER A 51 -3.83 0.02 10.06
N ASP A 52 -2.80 0.85 10.24
CA ASP A 52 -2.12 1.03 11.52
C ASP A 52 -3.08 1.64 12.56
N MET A 53 -3.76 2.73 12.21
CA MET A 53 -4.76 3.34 13.11
C MET A 53 -5.84 2.37 13.54
N HIS A 54 -6.38 1.57 12.61
CA HIS A 54 -7.42 0.59 12.91
C HIS A 54 -6.89 -0.53 13.81
N TYR A 55 -5.66 -0.99 13.57
CA TYR A 55 -5.02 -2.01 14.38
C TYR A 55 -4.79 -1.52 15.81
N PHE A 56 -4.23 -0.33 16.00
CA PHE A 56 -4.01 0.26 17.33
C PHE A 56 -5.34 0.48 18.07
N TYR A 57 -6.34 1.05 17.39
CA TYR A 57 -7.68 1.25 17.95
C TYR A 57 -8.31 -0.07 18.44
N LYS A 58 -8.22 -1.15 17.65
CA LYS A 58 -8.76 -2.45 18.04
C LYS A 58 -7.92 -3.18 19.09
N SER A 59 -6.62 -2.95 19.10
CA SER A 59 -5.69 -3.61 20.03
C SER A 59 -5.65 -2.93 21.41
N GLY A 60 -6.34 -1.79 21.58
CA GLY A 60 -6.44 -1.08 22.86
C GLY A 60 -5.18 -0.31 23.25
N TYR A 61 -4.33 0.02 22.27
CA TYR A 61 -3.16 0.89 22.42
C TYR A 61 -3.50 2.34 22.09
#